data_AF-A0A0Q6FBU8-F1
#
_entry.id   AF-A0A0Q6FBU8-F1
#
_cell.length_a   1.000
_cell.length_b   1.000
_cell.length_c   1.000
_cell.angle_alpha   90.00
_cell.angle_beta   90.00
_cell.angle_gamma   90.00
#
_symmetry.space_group_name_H-M   'P 1'
#
loop_
_entity.id
_entity.type
_entity.pdbx_description
1 polymer ?
#
loop_
_entity_poly.entity_id
_entity_poly.type
_entity_poly.pdbx_seq_one_letter_code
_entity_poly.pdbx_strand_id
1 'polypeptide(L)'
;MVAKRAGERPAASPGGRRRGALLAAFLAAGLLPCLAPATALGAGTAAGVPDEAYLLAPGDRVTVTIFDQPDVSGTYLVEPTGTITMPLLGSVDVREMTPKGLQADLVTRFSEGYLQNPVVNVRLAELRPFTIVGGVRAPGRYAYVDGLTVETALALAGGLSRLSGDDLSQRSDFLQTDERLKALTIGYLSQLARKARLEAQLKGETEITLPRVGAPEREALEGLVEGEREILSFETVSQKRQIDLLAQQSRQLEAEIQSFEEQADLQKEQIAFIDDQIKDFQSLLVNGLTKKSAVIDLQREKSKSRSDLSRILSDLSRSRSTLAEARLKLDELDTSYRSKLMADLQDTRLRLAESESGLPLVAETRQLKLERMPGAMDSANAPLTMKISRYRAGAIDSFEAQATTVLWPGDILQVGGASGAQPASGGNDLRLPAAGTPSPAEEPAPRRESMPDRLSQR
;
A
#
# COMPACT_ATOMS: atom_id res chain seq x y z
N MET A 1 2.03 60.94 -38.09
CA MET A 1 1.58 59.96 -39.10
C MET A 1 0.82 58.87 -38.36
N VAL A 2 -0.50 58.98 -38.23
CA VAL A 2 -1.53 58.48 -39.19
C VAL A 2 -1.53 56.94 -39.17
N ALA A 3 -2.40 56.33 -38.35
CA ALA A 3 -3.69 55.69 -38.73
C ALA A 3 -3.47 54.25 -39.25
N LYS A 4 -4.31 53.22 -39.15
CA LYS A 4 -5.67 52.90 -38.64
C LYS A 4 -6.07 51.63 -39.42
N ARG A 5 -7.04 50.86 -38.90
CA ARG A 5 -7.84 49.76 -39.51
C ARG A 5 -7.35 48.34 -39.17
N ALA A 6 -8.09 47.49 -38.45
CA ALA A 6 -9.52 47.15 -38.43
C ALA A 6 -10.04 46.47 -39.71
N GLY A 7 -10.37 45.17 -39.56
CA GLY A 7 -11.22 44.33 -40.42
C GLY A 7 -11.53 43.08 -39.59
N GLU A 8 -12.71 42.96 -38.99
CA GLU A 8 -14.02 42.54 -39.52
C GLU A 8 -14.30 41.04 -39.29
N ARG A 9 -15.38 40.81 -38.53
CA ARG A 9 -16.10 39.53 -38.27
C ARG A 9 -16.96 39.15 -39.52
N PRO A 10 -17.88 38.15 -39.54
CA PRO A 10 -18.25 37.10 -38.57
C PRO A 10 -18.43 35.68 -39.16
N ALA A 11 -18.55 34.69 -38.28
CA ALA A 11 -19.02 33.34 -38.59
C ALA A 11 -20.57 33.29 -38.58
N ALA A 12 -21.16 32.65 -39.59
CA ALA A 12 -22.58 32.34 -39.68
C ALA A 12 -22.78 30.83 -39.93
N SER A 13 -23.66 30.21 -39.15
CA SER A 13 -24.27 28.89 -39.38
C SER A 13 -25.27 28.95 -40.56
N PRO A 14 -25.75 27.82 -41.13
CA PRO A 14 -26.83 27.05 -40.49
C PRO A 14 -26.81 25.53 -40.74
N GLY A 15 -27.65 24.80 -40.00
CA GLY A 15 -27.75 23.35 -40.02
C GLY A 15 -28.52 22.72 -41.19
N GLY A 16 -28.56 21.39 -41.17
CA GLY A 16 -29.35 20.59 -42.10
C GLY A 16 -29.60 19.18 -41.56
N ARG A 17 -30.78 18.98 -40.97
CA ARG A 17 -31.39 17.67 -40.69
C ARG A 17 -31.65 16.93 -42.00
N ARG A 18 -31.39 15.62 -42.06
CA ARG A 18 -32.09 14.71 -42.99
C ARG A 18 -32.62 13.48 -42.26
N ARG A 19 -33.94 13.43 -42.20
CA ARG A 19 -34.77 12.23 -42.00
C ARG A 19 -34.81 11.45 -43.32
N GLY A 20 -34.93 10.13 -43.23
CA GLY A 20 -35.28 9.26 -44.34
C GLY A 20 -35.78 7.92 -43.81
N ALA A 21 -37.11 7.78 -43.77
CA ALA A 21 -37.84 6.55 -43.47
C ALA A 21 -38.38 5.94 -44.78
N LEU A 22 -38.51 4.61 -44.83
CA LEU A 22 -39.30 3.76 -45.76
C LEU A 22 -39.01 2.30 -45.32
N LEU A 23 -39.88 1.43 -44.76
CA LEU A 23 -41.32 1.12 -44.83
C LEU A 23 -41.72 0.28 -46.07
N ALA A 24 -41.86 -1.05 -45.88
CA ALA A 24 -42.77 -2.00 -46.57
C ALA A 24 -42.53 -3.41 -45.94
N ALA A 25 -43.42 -4.06 -45.17
CA ALA A 25 -44.79 -4.55 -45.41
C ALA A 25 -44.88 -5.76 -46.36
N PHE A 26 -45.12 -6.96 -45.81
CA PHE A 26 -45.85 -8.05 -46.48
C PHE A 26 -46.66 -8.88 -45.46
N LEU A 27 -47.90 -9.17 -45.84
CA LEU A 27 -49.04 -9.61 -45.04
C LEU A 27 -49.77 -10.67 -45.88
N ALA A 28 -50.02 -11.88 -45.35
CA ALA A 28 -51.09 -12.84 -45.73
C ALA A 28 -50.82 -14.19 -45.02
N ALA A 29 -51.63 -14.66 -44.05
CA ALA A 29 -53.00 -15.19 -44.12
C ALA A 29 -53.07 -16.69 -44.47
N GLY A 30 -53.50 -17.50 -43.50
CA GLY A 30 -53.93 -18.90 -43.65
C GLY A 30 -54.81 -19.33 -42.47
N LEU A 31 -56.07 -19.69 -42.74
CA LEU A 31 -57.15 -20.02 -41.78
C LEU A 31 -57.45 -21.55 -41.71
N LEU A 32 -57.80 -22.00 -40.48
CA LEU A 32 -58.73 -23.09 -40.05
C LEU A 32 -58.32 -24.59 -40.17
N PRO A 33 -58.92 -25.54 -39.40
CA PRO A 33 -59.51 -25.48 -38.03
C PRO A 33 -59.29 -26.72 -37.11
N CYS A 34 -59.69 -26.58 -35.83
CA CYS A 34 -60.32 -27.56 -34.92
C CYS A 34 -59.57 -28.85 -34.46
N LEU A 35 -59.17 -28.89 -33.17
CA LEU A 35 -59.63 -29.92 -32.21
C LEU A 35 -59.24 -29.53 -30.76
N ALA A 36 -60.25 -29.33 -29.90
CA ALA A 36 -60.16 -29.43 -28.44
C ALA A 36 -60.10 -30.92 -28.02
N PRO A 37 -59.79 -31.33 -26.76
CA PRO A 37 -59.99 -30.59 -25.50
C PRO A 37 -58.92 -30.82 -24.42
N ALA A 38 -59.26 -30.40 -23.18
CA ALA A 38 -58.63 -30.66 -21.89
C ALA A 38 -57.76 -29.52 -21.31
N THR A 39 -58.44 -28.43 -20.99
CA THR A 39 -58.07 -27.51 -19.92
C THR A 39 -58.02 -28.24 -18.58
N ALA A 40 -56.83 -28.66 -18.16
CA ALA A 40 -56.54 -28.87 -16.75
C ALA A 40 -56.06 -27.53 -16.16
N LEU A 41 -57.01 -26.67 -15.77
CA LEU A 41 -56.73 -25.65 -14.76
C LEU A 41 -56.45 -26.40 -13.44
N GLY A 42 -55.19 -26.76 -13.23
CA GLY A 42 -54.68 -26.99 -11.89
C GLY A 42 -54.69 -25.65 -11.17
N ALA A 43 -55.77 -25.39 -10.44
CA ALA A 43 -55.79 -24.36 -9.43
C ALA A 43 -54.64 -24.66 -8.45
N GLY A 44 -53.53 -23.95 -8.64
CA GLY A 44 -52.49 -23.86 -7.62
C GLY A 44 -53.16 -23.26 -6.40
N THR A 45 -53.51 -24.12 -5.46
CA THR A 45 -53.94 -23.80 -4.13
C THR A 45 -52.99 -22.73 -3.60
N ALA A 46 -53.52 -21.51 -3.41
CA ALA A 46 -52.99 -20.63 -2.39
C ALA A 46 -52.95 -21.48 -1.13
N ALA A 47 -51.74 -21.87 -0.73
CA ALA A 47 -51.52 -22.55 0.52
C ALA A 47 -52.10 -21.64 1.59
N GLY A 48 -53.27 -22.03 2.10
CA GLY A 48 -53.90 -21.36 3.21
C GLY A 48 -52.87 -21.24 4.32
N VAL A 49 -52.80 -20.04 4.89
CA VAL A 49 -52.18 -19.80 6.19
C VAL A 49 -52.56 -20.99 7.08
N PRO A 50 -51.60 -21.76 7.62
CA PRO A 50 -51.96 -22.64 8.70
C PRO A 50 -52.49 -21.74 9.82
N ASP A 51 -53.79 -21.82 10.06
CA ASP A 51 -54.39 -21.40 11.34
C ASP A 51 -53.93 -22.42 12.40
N GLU A 52 -52.61 -22.57 12.55
CA GLU A 52 -51.99 -23.25 13.68
C GLU A 52 -52.18 -22.30 14.84
N ALA A 53 -53.29 -22.49 15.54
CA ALA A 53 -53.63 -21.76 16.75
C ALA A 53 -52.40 -21.72 17.67
N TYR A 54 -51.91 -20.50 17.93
CA TYR A 54 -50.71 -20.25 18.72
C TYR A 54 -50.74 -21.04 20.03
N LEU A 55 -49.74 -21.91 20.22
CA LEU A 55 -49.58 -22.70 21.43
C LEU A 55 -48.76 -21.89 22.44
N LEU A 56 -49.26 -21.81 23.67
CA LEU A 56 -48.55 -21.16 24.76
C LEU A 56 -47.24 -21.89 25.04
N ALA A 57 -46.15 -21.12 25.09
CA ALA A 57 -44.83 -21.63 25.35
C ALA A 57 -44.20 -20.92 26.56
N PRO A 58 -43.21 -21.54 27.23
CA PRO A 58 -42.48 -20.88 28.30
C PRO A 58 -41.90 -19.53 27.87
N GLY A 59 -42.08 -18.52 28.72
CA GLY A 59 -41.67 -17.13 28.47
C GLY A 59 -42.77 -16.23 27.91
N ASP A 60 -43.94 -16.76 27.56
CA ASP A 60 -45.09 -15.96 27.12
C ASP A 60 -45.76 -15.22 28.28
N ARG A 61 -46.29 -14.02 28.02
CA ARG A 61 -47.08 -13.25 28.98
C ARG A 61 -48.55 -13.27 28.57
N VAL A 62 -49.41 -13.78 29.44
CA VAL A 62 -50.84 -13.90 29.19
C VAL A 62 -51.60 -13.01 30.16
N THR A 63 -52.42 -12.12 29.64
CA THR A 63 -53.36 -11.32 30.42
C THR A 63 -54.66 -12.09 30.56
N VAL A 64 -54.98 -12.46 31.79
CA VAL A 64 -56.25 -13.09 32.17
C VAL A 64 -57.12 -12.02 32.82
N THR A 65 -58.28 -11.77 32.24
CA THR A 65 -59.29 -10.84 32.77
C THR A 65 -60.54 -11.62 33.12
N ILE A 66 -60.90 -11.60 34.40
CA ILE A 66 -62.11 -12.23 34.93
C ILE A 66 -63.09 -11.12 35.24
N PHE A 67 -64.27 -11.17 34.61
CA PHE A 67 -65.29 -10.13 34.78
C PHE A 67 -65.71 -10.02 36.25
N ASP A 68 -65.79 -8.79 36.75
CA ASP A 68 -66.16 -8.44 38.14
C ASP A 68 -65.19 -8.93 39.24
N GLN A 69 -64.02 -9.48 38.87
CA GLN A 69 -63.00 -9.93 39.84
C GLN A 69 -61.60 -9.40 39.50
N PRO A 70 -61.26 -8.15 39.91
CA PRO A 70 -59.94 -7.56 39.66
C PRO A 70 -58.81 -8.25 40.45
N ASP A 71 -59.10 -8.84 41.62
CA ASP A 71 -58.08 -9.43 42.50
C ASP A 71 -57.41 -10.70 41.94
N VAL A 72 -58.05 -11.36 40.98
CA VAL A 72 -57.54 -12.54 40.26
C VAL A 72 -57.22 -12.23 38.79
N SER A 73 -57.54 -11.02 38.34
CA SER A 73 -57.23 -10.54 37.00
C SER A 73 -55.82 -9.98 36.98
N GLY A 74 -55.02 -10.38 36.00
CA GLY A 74 -53.62 -9.98 35.95
C GLY A 74 -52.90 -10.48 34.71
N THR A 75 -51.64 -10.06 34.57
CA THR A 75 -50.73 -10.58 33.55
C THR A 75 -49.82 -11.62 34.20
N TYR A 76 -49.91 -12.84 33.71
CA TYR A 76 -49.16 -13.98 34.23
C TYR A 76 -48.12 -14.45 33.22
N LEU A 77 -46.95 -14.83 33.72
CA LEU A 77 -45.84 -15.35 32.93
C LEU A 77 -45.94 -16.88 32.89
N VAL A 78 -45.80 -17.47 31.71
CA VAL A 78 -45.64 -18.93 31.58
C VAL A 78 -44.23 -19.30 32.04
N GLU A 79 -44.15 -20.02 33.15
CA GLU A 79 -42.88 -20.45 33.75
C GLU A 79 -42.17 -21.50 32.86
N PRO A 80 -40.84 -21.71 33.03
CA PRO A 80 -40.08 -22.74 32.31
C PRO A 80 -40.66 -24.17 32.44
N THR A 81 -41.38 -24.43 33.53
CA THR A 81 -42.12 -25.67 33.82
C THR A 81 -43.37 -25.83 32.94
N GLY A 82 -43.77 -24.80 32.19
CA GLY A 82 -44.98 -24.78 31.37
C GLY A 82 -46.26 -24.50 32.15
N THR A 83 -46.13 -24.04 33.40
CA THR A 83 -47.26 -23.70 34.26
C THR A 83 -47.44 -22.19 34.39
N ILE A 84 -48.67 -21.75 34.61
CA ILE A 84 -49.01 -20.39 35.02
C ILE A 84 -49.43 -20.43 36.48
N THR A 85 -48.78 -19.64 37.33
CA THR A 85 -49.15 -19.50 38.73
C THR A 85 -50.21 -18.42 38.88
N MET A 86 -51.43 -18.81 39.25
CA MET A 86 -52.57 -17.92 39.42
C MET A 86 -53.10 -17.92 40.87
N PRO A 87 -53.62 -16.79 41.37
CA PRO A 87 -54.38 -16.76 42.62
C PRO A 87 -55.58 -17.73 42.57
N LEU A 88 -55.87 -18.37 43.69
CA LEU A 88 -56.94 -19.37 43.89
C LEU A 88 -56.74 -20.73 43.22
N LEU A 89 -56.20 -20.78 42.00
CA LEU A 89 -55.99 -22.03 41.24
C LEU A 89 -54.57 -22.63 41.37
N GLY A 90 -53.62 -21.88 41.94
CA GLY A 90 -52.24 -22.32 42.04
C GLY A 90 -51.58 -22.47 40.67
N SER A 91 -50.81 -23.53 40.47
CA SER A 91 -50.11 -23.79 39.20
C SER A 91 -51.04 -24.51 38.20
N VAL A 92 -51.36 -23.83 37.10
CA VAL A 92 -52.16 -24.35 36.00
C VAL A 92 -51.23 -24.74 34.85
N ASP A 93 -51.31 -25.99 34.36
CA ASP A 93 -50.53 -26.43 33.20
C ASP A 93 -51.11 -25.86 31.91
N VAL A 94 -50.30 -25.15 31.15
CA VAL A 94 -50.72 -24.47 29.91
C VAL A 94 -49.96 -24.95 28.67
N ARG A 95 -49.17 -26.01 28.81
CA ARG A 95 -48.41 -26.58 27.70
C ARG A 95 -49.37 -27.08 26.62
N GLU A 96 -49.01 -26.79 25.37
CA GLU A 96 -49.79 -27.20 24.20
C GLU A 96 -51.25 -26.68 24.21
N MET A 97 -51.56 -25.69 25.06
CA MET A 97 -52.86 -25.04 25.07
C MET A 97 -52.84 -23.79 24.21
N THR A 98 -53.94 -23.57 23.49
CA THR A 98 -54.22 -22.29 22.83
C THR A 98 -54.79 -21.32 23.86
N PRO A 99 -54.71 -19.99 23.65
CA PRO A 99 -55.36 -19.02 24.53
C PRO A 99 -56.85 -19.27 24.75
N LYS A 100 -57.55 -19.76 23.71
CA LYS A 100 -58.96 -20.16 23.79
C LYS A 100 -59.16 -21.45 24.60
N GLY A 101 -58.23 -22.41 24.46
CA GLY A 101 -58.22 -23.63 25.27
C GLY A 101 -57.97 -23.33 26.75
N LEU A 102 -57.01 -22.45 27.05
CA LEU A 102 -56.75 -21.97 28.40
C LEU A 102 -57.96 -21.23 28.98
N GLN A 103 -58.63 -20.40 28.18
CA GLN A 103 -59.86 -19.73 28.61
C GLN A 103 -60.94 -20.74 29.05
N ALA A 104 -61.19 -21.79 28.25
CA ALA A 104 -62.18 -22.81 28.58
C ALA A 104 -61.80 -23.64 29.81
N ASP A 105 -60.52 -23.98 29.96
CA ASP A 105 -60.00 -24.70 31.13
C ASP A 105 -60.14 -23.85 32.40
N LEU A 106 -59.78 -22.56 32.33
CA LEU A 106 -59.94 -21.63 33.44
C LEU A 106 -61.41 -21.43 33.82
N VAL A 107 -62.34 -21.30 32.86
CA VAL A 107 -63.78 -21.21 33.15
C VAL A 107 -64.25 -22.43 33.93
N THR A 108 -63.82 -23.62 33.51
CA THR A 108 -64.18 -24.89 34.16
C THR A 108 -63.64 -24.92 35.60
N ARG A 109 -62.33 -24.71 35.77
CA ARG A 109 -61.67 -24.75 37.09
C ARG A 109 -62.16 -23.67 38.06
N PHE A 110 -62.48 -22.47 37.57
CA PHE A 110 -63.05 -21.42 38.43
C PHE A 110 -64.51 -21.72 38.80
N SER A 111 -65.28 -22.40 37.94
CA SER A 111 -66.66 -22.79 38.23
C SER A 111 -66.78 -23.95 39.23
N GLU A 112 -65.72 -24.74 39.39
CA GLU A 112 -65.61 -25.87 40.34
C GLU A 112 -65.32 -25.40 41.78
N GLY A 113 -66.10 -24.43 42.27
CA GLY A 113 -66.15 -24.06 43.69
C GLY A 113 -65.59 -22.68 44.07
N TYR A 114 -65.12 -21.87 43.12
CA TYR A 114 -64.57 -20.54 43.40
C TYR A 114 -65.45 -19.38 42.93
N LEU A 115 -66.09 -19.49 41.76
CA LEU A 115 -66.91 -18.43 41.15
C LEU A 115 -68.19 -19.01 40.51
N GLN A 116 -69.33 -18.31 40.64
CA GLN A 116 -70.56 -18.67 39.90
C GLN A 116 -70.57 -17.99 38.53
N ASN A 117 -70.59 -18.77 37.46
CA ASN A 117 -70.58 -18.30 36.06
C ASN A 117 -69.46 -17.30 35.71
N PRO A 118 -68.17 -17.67 35.89
CA PRO A 118 -67.05 -16.78 35.59
C PRO A 118 -66.94 -16.50 34.09
N VAL A 119 -66.92 -15.22 33.71
CA VAL A 119 -66.58 -14.80 32.34
C VAL A 119 -65.09 -14.47 32.30
N VAL A 120 -64.30 -15.45 31.85
CA VAL A 120 -62.84 -15.32 31.71
C VAL A 120 -62.50 -14.92 30.28
N ASN A 121 -61.61 -13.95 30.11
CA ASN A 121 -61.01 -13.58 28.84
C ASN A 121 -59.49 -13.71 28.94
N VAL A 122 -58.88 -14.44 28.01
CA VAL A 122 -57.44 -14.72 28.00
C VAL A 122 -56.87 -14.13 26.72
N ARG A 123 -55.95 -13.18 26.86
CA ARG A 123 -55.25 -12.56 25.73
C ARG A 123 -53.75 -12.64 25.93
N LEU A 124 -53.02 -12.85 24.84
CA LEU A 124 -51.57 -12.76 24.86
C LEU A 124 -51.15 -11.29 24.94
N ALA A 125 -50.33 -10.93 25.93
CA ALA A 125 -49.89 -9.56 26.16
C ALA A 125 -48.78 -9.14 25.19
N GLU A 126 -47.76 -9.99 25.04
CA GLU A 126 -46.62 -9.77 24.15
C GLU A 126 -46.17 -11.10 23.55
N LEU A 127 -45.90 -11.11 22.24
CA LEU A 127 -45.32 -12.25 21.53
C LEU A 127 -43.79 -12.25 21.70
N ARG A 128 -43.17 -13.43 21.70
CA ARG A 128 -41.71 -13.54 21.82
C ARG A 128 -41.00 -12.83 20.67
N PRO A 129 -39.96 -12.02 20.93
CA PRO A 129 -39.19 -11.39 19.87
C PRO A 129 -38.44 -12.45 19.06
N PHE A 130 -38.17 -12.15 17.79
CA PHE A 130 -37.33 -12.97 16.92
C PHE A 130 -35.93 -12.32 16.80
N THR A 131 -34.91 -13.12 16.47
CA THR A 131 -33.53 -12.63 16.38
C THR A 131 -33.00 -12.75 14.95
N ILE A 132 -32.36 -11.69 14.46
CA ILE A 132 -31.69 -11.67 13.15
C ILE A 132 -30.19 -11.60 13.37
N VAL A 133 -29.44 -12.52 12.76
CA VAL A 133 -27.98 -12.60 12.86
C VAL A 133 -27.36 -12.76 11.46
N GLY A 134 -26.20 -12.16 11.24
CA GLY A 134 -25.42 -12.31 10.01
C GLY A 134 -25.38 -11.04 9.15
N GLY A 135 -25.36 -11.20 7.83
CA GLY A 135 -25.14 -10.15 6.81
C GLY A 135 -26.29 -9.16 6.62
N VAL A 136 -26.78 -8.57 7.72
CA VAL A 136 -27.82 -7.53 7.73
C VAL A 136 -27.28 -6.23 8.30
N ARG A 137 -27.91 -5.11 7.97
CA ARG A 137 -27.42 -3.78 8.40
C ARG A 137 -27.50 -3.56 9.91
N ALA A 138 -28.52 -4.10 10.57
CA ALA A 138 -28.68 -4.06 12.02
C ALA A 138 -29.02 -5.47 12.56
N PRO A 139 -28.04 -6.26 13.03
CA PRO A 139 -28.32 -7.51 13.71
C PRO A 139 -28.85 -7.25 15.12
N GLY A 140 -29.81 -8.04 15.58
CA GLY A 140 -30.43 -7.83 16.89
C GLY A 140 -31.75 -8.57 17.12
N ARG A 141 -32.38 -8.28 18.26
CA ARG A 141 -33.71 -8.79 18.64
C ARG A 141 -34.78 -7.79 18.20
N TYR A 142 -35.82 -8.29 17.54
CA TYR A 142 -36.92 -7.50 17.01
C TYR A 142 -38.26 -7.99 17.55
N ALA A 143 -39.17 -7.06 17.82
CA ALA A 143 -40.53 -7.40 18.25
C ALA A 143 -41.28 -8.13 17.13
N TYR A 144 -41.97 -9.22 17.48
CA TYR A 144 -42.74 -9.99 16.53
C TYR A 144 -44.13 -9.38 16.30
N VAL A 145 -44.58 -9.41 15.05
CA VAL A 145 -45.93 -9.00 14.63
C VAL A 145 -46.52 -10.14 13.80
N ASP A 146 -47.83 -10.36 13.91
CA ASP A 146 -48.51 -11.41 13.17
C ASP A 146 -48.37 -11.24 11.65
N GLY A 147 -48.20 -12.36 10.93
CA GLY A 147 -47.98 -12.38 9.48
C GLY A 147 -46.60 -11.91 8.99
N LEU A 148 -45.59 -11.83 9.88
CA LEU A 148 -44.23 -11.40 9.50
C LEU A 148 -43.55 -12.45 8.59
N THR A 149 -43.00 -12.00 7.45
CA THR A 149 -42.20 -12.81 6.53
C THR A 149 -40.71 -12.52 6.69
N VAL A 150 -39.85 -13.40 6.17
CA VAL A 150 -38.40 -13.16 6.12
C VAL A 150 -38.06 -11.85 5.39
N GLU A 151 -38.77 -11.53 4.31
CA GLU A 151 -38.59 -10.28 3.57
C GLU A 151 -38.90 -9.05 4.41
N THR A 152 -40.02 -9.03 5.13
CA THR A 152 -40.38 -7.90 5.98
C THR A 152 -39.45 -7.79 7.19
N ALA A 153 -39.01 -8.92 7.76
CA ALA A 153 -37.98 -8.95 8.79
C ALA A 153 -36.62 -8.39 8.32
N LEU A 154 -36.18 -8.75 7.11
CA LEU A 154 -34.97 -8.18 6.50
C LEU A 154 -35.11 -6.68 6.25
N ALA A 155 -36.28 -6.22 5.84
CA ALA A 155 -36.57 -4.79 5.69
C ALA A 155 -36.50 -4.04 7.04
N LEU A 156 -37.05 -4.62 8.12
CA LEU A 156 -36.94 -4.09 9.49
C LEU A 156 -35.49 -4.02 9.98
N ALA A 157 -34.64 -4.96 9.55
CA ALA A 157 -33.20 -4.96 9.83
C ALA A 157 -32.39 -3.95 9.00
N GLY A 158 -33.03 -3.15 8.15
CA GLY A 158 -32.38 -2.17 7.28
C GLY A 158 -31.79 -2.75 6.00
N GLY A 159 -32.22 -3.96 5.61
CA GLY A 159 -31.78 -4.67 4.42
C GLY A 159 -30.48 -5.44 4.58
N LEU A 160 -30.07 -6.10 3.50
CA LEU A 160 -28.82 -6.85 3.42
C LEU A 160 -27.62 -5.90 3.49
N SER A 161 -26.64 -6.24 4.32
CA SER A 161 -25.37 -5.52 4.37
C SER A 161 -24.54 -5.89 3.13
N ARG A 162 -24.39 -4.96 2.18
CA ARG A 162 -23.66 -5.25 0.93
C ARG A 162 -22.14 -5.21 1.08
N LEU A 163 -21.62 -4.58 2.14
CA LEU A 163 -20.22 -4.59 2.60
C LEU A 163 -20.27 -4.13 4.06
N SER A 164 -19.74 -4.90 5.00
CA SER A 164 -19.65 -4.46 6.40
C SER A 164 -18.61 -3.33 6.50
N GLY A 165 -18.75 -2.41 7.46
CA GLY A 165 -17.77 -1.33 7.67
C GLY A 165 -16.33 -1.86 7.83
N ASP A 166 -16.20 -3.01 8.50
CA ASP A 166 -14.93 -3.73 8.67
C ASP A 166 -14.33 -4.19 7.34
N ASP A 167 -15.14 -4.59 6.35
CA ASP A 167 -14.66 -5.05 5.04
C ASP A 167 -14.02 -3.90 4.24
N LEU A 168 -14.60 -2.70 4.36
CA LEU A 168 -14.07 -1.49 3.72
C LEU A 168 -12.75 -1.05 4.36
N SER A 169 -12.67 -1.09 5.69
CA SER A 169 -11.44 -0.79 6.42
C SER A 169 -10.31 -1.78 6.08
N GLN A 170 -10.60 -3.08 6.01
CA GLN A 170 -9.61 -4.08 5.63
C GLN A 170 -9.12 -3.89 4.18
N ARG A 171 -10.03 -3.53 3.25
CA ARG A 171 -9.65 -3.20 1.87
C ARG A 171 -8.79 -1.94 1.79
N SER A 172 -9.13 -0.87 2.52
CA SER A 172 -8.31 0.34 2.53
C SER A 172 -6.92 0.06 3.11
N ASP A 173 -6.83 -0.73 4.17
CA ASP A 173 -5.58 -1.10 4.81
C ASP A 173 -4.68 -1.93 3.90
N PHE A 174 -5.28 -2.83 3.10
CA PHE A 174 -4.56 -3.57 2.06
C PHE A 174 -4.04 -2.63 0.97
N LEU A 175 -4.90 -1.76 0.43
CA LEU A 175 -4.52 -0.82 -0.63
C LEU A 175 -3.38 0.11 -0.19
N GLN A 176 -3.42 0.63 1.03
CA GLN A 176 -2.34 1.44 1.60
C GLN A 176 -1.02 0.66 1.71
N THR A 177 -1.10 -0.63 2.04
CA THR A 177 0.11 -1.48 2.16
C THR A 177 0.65 -1.85 0.79
N ASP A 178 -0.22 -2.10 -0.19
CA ASP A 178 0.15 -2.33 -1.58
C ASP A 178 0.80 -1.09 -2.21
N GLU A 179 0.24 0.10 -1.96
CA GLU A 179 0.83 1.38 -2.36
C GLU A 179 2.21 1.56 -1.73
N ARG A 180 2.33 1.33 -0.42
CA ARG A 180 3.62 1.44 0.29
C ARG A 180 4.66 0.47 -0.26
N LEU A 181 4.27 -0.78 -0.58
CA LEU A 181 5.17 -1.75 -1.18
C LEU A 181 5.67 -1.25 -2.54
N LYS A 182 4.77 -0.81 -3.43
CA LYS A 182 5.14 -0.27 -4.74
C LYS A 182 6.06 0.94 -4.62
N ALA A 183 5.77 1.87 -3.71
CA ALA A 183 6.61 3.04 -3.46
C ALA A 183 8.01 2.65 -2.99
N LEU A 184 8.12 1.68 -2.07
CA LEU A 184 9.41 1.15 -1.62
C LEU A 184 10.16 0.42 -2.73
N THR A 185 9.49 -0.36 -3.56
CA THR A 185 10.12 -1.03 -4.71
C THR A 185 10.67 -0.03 -5.71
N ILE A 186 9.90 1.00 -6.08
CA ILE A 186 10.39 2.08 -6.96
C ILE A 186 11.56 2.80 -6.32
N GLY A 187 11.46 3.10 -5.02
CA GLY A 187 12.55 3.68 -4.23
C GLY A 187 13.82 2.84 -4.32
N TYR A 188 13.73 1.53 -4.04
CA TYR A 188 14.84 0.59 -4.13
C TYR A 188 15.45 0.55 -5.54
N LEU A 189 14.64 0.41 -6.59
CA LEU A 189 15.12 0.38 -7.97
C LEU A 189 15.81 1.68 -8.37
N SER A 190 15.31 2.83 -7.93
CA SER A 190 15.95 4.13 -8.17
C SER A 190 17.32 4.23 -7.50
N GLN A 191 17.44 3.77 -6.24
CA GLN A 191 18.72 3.76 -5.54
C GLN A 191 19.70 2.76 -6.17
N LEU A 192 19.18 1.65 -6.69
CA LEU A 192 19.98 0.64 -7.38
C LEU A 192 20.58 1.18 -8.68
N ALA A 193 19.78 1.90 -9.48
CA ALA A 193 20.24 2.60 -10.68
C ALA A 193 21.28 3.69 -10.33
N ARG A 194 20.99 4.50 -9.31
CA ARG A 194 21.91 5.55 -8.82
C ARG A 194 23.24 4.98 -8.36
N LYS A 195 23.22 3.87 -7.61
CA LYS A 195 24.44 3.15 -7.18
C LYS A 195 25.24 2.70 -8.39
N ALA A 196 24.61 2.11 -9.40
CA ALA A 196 25.28 1.66 -10.61
C ALA A 196 25.96 2.81 -11.35
N ARG A 197 25.31 3.98 -11.45
CA ARG A 197 25.93 5.21 -12.00
C ARG A 197 27.16 5.63 -11.20
N LEU A 198 27.03 5.75 -9.87
CA LEU A 198 28.12 6.19 -8.99
C LEU A 198 29.31 5.23 -9.03
N GLU A 199 29.06 3.91 -9.08
CA GLU A 199 30.12 2.91 -9.21
C GLU A 199 30.81 2.97 -10.58
N ALA A 200 30.08 3.25 -11.66
CA ALA A 200 30.66 3.49 -12.98
C ALA A 200 31.53 4.76 -12.99
N GLN A 201 31.05 5.87 -12.43
CA GLN A 201 31.81 7.13 -12.31
C GLN A 201 33.10 6.95 -11.52
N LEU A 202 33.05 6.22 -10.42
CA LEU A 202 34.21 5.96 -9.59
C LEU A 202 35.30 5.14 -10.32
N LYS A 203 34.89 4.26 -11.22
CA LYS A 203 35.78 3.47 -12.10
C LYS A 203 36.21 4.23 -13.36
N GLY A 204 35.58 5.36 -13.67
CA GLY A 204 35.79 6.09 -14.92
C GLY A 204 35.15 5.42 -16.14
N GLU A 205 34.11 4.63 -15.94
CA GLU A 205 33.34 3.97 -17.01
C GLU A 205 32.26 4.93 -17.56
N THR A 206 32.02 4.89 -18.87
CA THR A 206 31.00 5.71 -19.56
C THR A 206 29.65 5.03 -19.70
N GLU A 207 29.56 3.76 -19.34
CA GLU A 207 28.33 2.96 -19.44
C GLU A 207 27.92 2.41 -18.08
N ILE A 208 26.61 2.41 -17.83
CA ILE A 208 26.03 1.85 -16.61
C ILE A 208 25.79 0.36 -16.82
N THR A 209 26.45 -0.47 -16.01
CA THR A 209 26.16 -1.91 -15.98
C THR A 209 24.86 -2.16 -15.22
N LEU A 210 23.86 -2.72 -15.90
CA LEU A 210 22.56 -3.02 -15.29
C LEU A 210 22.66 -4.17 -14.27
N PRO A 211 22.25 -3.96 -13.01
CA PRO A 211 22.19 -5.02 -12.02
C PRO A 211 21.09 -6.04 -12.36
N ARG A 212 21.31 -7.30 -11.97
CA ARG A 212 20.36 -8.38 -12.25
C ARG A 212 19.16 -8.30 -11.30
N VAL A 213 17.99 -8.05 -11.87
CA VAL A 213 16.70 -7.98 -11.16
C VAL A 213 15.66 -8.88 -11.86
N GLY A 214 14.58 -9.22 -11.16
CA GLY A 214 13.45 -9.99 -11.67
C GLY A 214 12.76 -9.32 -12.88
N ALA A 215 11.98 -10.10 -13.65
CA ALA A 215 11.39 -9.64 -14.91
C ALA A 215 10.50 -8.38 -14.82
N PRO A 216 9.50 -8.25 -13.91
CA PRO A 216 8.64 -7.06 -13.86
C PRO A 216 9.38 -5.80 -13.38
N GLU A 217 10.38 -5.98 -12.51
CA GLU A 217 11.20 -4.90 -11.98
C GLU A 217 12.25 -4.43 -13.00
N ARG A 218 12.62 -5.27 -13.97
CA ARG A 218 13.59 -4.95 -15.01
C ARG A 218 13.11 -3.85 -15.95
N GLU A 219 11.86 -3.90 -16.39
CA GLU A 219 11.27 -2.86 -17.25
C GLU A 219 11.25 -1.50 -16.55
N ALA A 220 10.83 -1.48 -15.27
CA ALA A 220 10.85 -0.27 -14.45
C ALA A 220 12.29 0.25 -14.23
N LEU A 221 13.25 -0.66 -14.01
CA LEU A 221 14.66 -0.31 -13.85
C LEU A 221 15.26 0.28 -15.13
N GLU A 222 14.93 -0.26 -16.30
CA GLU A 222 15.42 0.24 -17.59
C GLU A 222 15.01 1.70 -17.81
N GLY A 223 13.76 2.05 -17.52
CA GLY A 223 13.28 3.44 -17.58
C GLY A 223 14.02 4.38 -16.63
N LEU A 224 14.35 3.92 -15.41
CA LEU A 224 15.11 4.69 -14.43
C LEU A 224 16.59 4.84 -14.81
N VAL A 225 17.19 3.79 -15.37
CA VAL A 225 18.60 3.78 -15.81
C VAL A 225 18.83 4.74 -16.97
N GLU A 226 17.84 4.95 -17.84
CA GLU A 226 17.98 5.92 -18.94
C GLU A 226 18.20 7.35 -18.41
N GLY A 227 17.43 7.77 -17.39
CA GLY A 227 17.67 9.05 -16.73
C GLY A 227 19.06 9.14 -16.08
N GLU A 228 19.53 8.06 -15.46
CA GLU A 228 20.87 8.02 -14.88
C GLU A 228 21.99 8.05 -15.95
N ARG A 229 21.77 7.50 -17.16
CA ARG A 229 22.71 7.59 -18.28
C ARG A 229 22.88 9.02 -18.77
N GLU A 230 21.78 9.78 -18.87
CA GLU A 230 21.84 11.19 -19.24
C GLU A 230 22.68 11.99 -18.24
N ILE A 231 22.42 11.79 -16.93
CA ILE A 231 23.20 12.43 -15.85
C ILE A 231 24.68 12.04 -15.95
N LEU A 232 24.99 10.75 -16.13
CA LEU A 232 26.36 10.26 -16.28
C LEU A 232 27.10 10.96 -17.42
N SER A 233 26.48 11.00 -18.60
CA SER A 233 27.08 11.59 -19.79
C SER A 233 27.33 13.09 -19.60
N PHE A 234 26.36 13.81 -19.01
CA PHE A 234 26.47 15.23 -18.74
C PHE A 234 27.58 15.55 -17.74
N GLU A 235 27.61 14.86 -16.59
CA GLU A 235 28.62 15.09 -15.55
C GLU A 235 30.03 14.77 -16.04
N THR A 236 30.20 13.64 -16.73
CA THR A 236 31.50 13.22 -17.29
C THR A 236 32.05 14.26 -18.27
N VAL A 237 31.19 14.75 -19.17
CA VAL A 237 31.57 15.77 -20.14
C VAL A 237 31.86 17.11 -19.47
N SER A 238 31.04 17.51 -18.49
CA SER A 238 31.22 18.76 -17.74
C SER A 238 32.54 18.79 -16.98
N GLN A 239 32.84 17.72 -16.24
CA GLN A 239 34.09 17.59 -15.48
C GLN A 239 35.30 17.57 -16.43
N LYS A 240 35.23 16.79 -17.51
CA LYS A 240 36.30 16.72 -18.50
C LYS A 240 36.61 18.08 -19.10
N ARG A 241 35.59 18.89 -19.43
CA ARG A 241 35.81 20.26 -19.93
C ARG A 241 36.53 21.16 -18.92
N GLN A 242 36.22 21.05 -17.63
CA GLN A 242 36.90 21.84 -16.58
C GLN A 242 38.38 21.43 -16.44
N ILE A 243 38.65 20.13 -16.44
CA ILE A 243 40.02 19.59 -16.41
C ILE A 243 40.78 20.02 -17.67
N ASP A 244 40.19 19.87 -18.85
CA ASP A 244 40.82 20.21 -20.13
C ASP A 244 41.18 21.71 -20.19
N LEU A 245 40.33 22.59 -19.68
CA LEU A 245 40.58 24.03 -19.60
C LEU A 245 41.81 24.35 -18.73
N LEU A 246 41.86 23.83 -17.51
CA LEU A 246 42.98 24.06 -16.59
C LEU A 246 44.28 23.37 -17.07
N ALA A 247 44.16 22.20 -17.70
CA ALA A 247 45.30 21.50 -18.30
C ALA A 247 45.86 22.28 -19.49
N GLN A 248 45.01 22.89 -20.32
CA GLN A 248 45.44 23.76 -21.40
C GLN A 248 46.16 25.00 -20.87
N GLN A 249 45.63 25.64 -19.82
CA GLN A 249 46.31 26.77 -19.16
C GLN A 249 47.66 26.38 -18.58
N SER A 250 47.75 25.20 -17.95
CA SER A 250 49.00 24.67 -17.40
C SER A 250 50.05 24.46 -18.50
N ARG A 251 49.66 23.85 -19.63
CA ARG A 251 50.55 23.68 -20.80
C ARG A 251 51.04 25.02 -21.37
N GLN A 252 50.18 26.04 -21.38
CA GLN A 252 50.57 27.37 -21.84
C GLN A 252 51.59 28.02 -20.91
N LEU A 253 51.38 27.93 -19.59
CA LEU A 253 52.33 28.44 -18.59
C LEU A 253 53.65 27.69 -18.62
N GLU A 254 53.64 26.37 -18.85
CA GLU A 254 54.86 25.56 -19.02
C GLU A 254 55.70 26.04 -20.20
N ALA A 255 55.07 26.31 -21.35
CA ALA A 255 55.77 26.86 -22.52
C ALA A 255 56.31 28.28 -22.26
N GLU A 256 55.57 29.12 -21.52
CA GLU A 256 56.02 30.46 -21.14
C GLU A 256 57.23 30.41 -20.18
N ILE A 257 57.19 29.51 -19.19
CA ILE A 257 58.31 29.26 -18.27
C ILE A 257 59.56 28.84 -19.05
N GLN A 258 59.42 27.90 -19.98
CA GLN A 258 60.54 27.45 -20.81
C GLN A 258 61.14 28.62 -21.62
N SER A 259 60.29 29.46 -22.22
CA SER A 259 60.75 30.65 -22.93
C SER A 259 61.50 31.63 -22.03
N PHE A 260 61.04 31.87 -20.80
CA PHE A 260 61.75 32.73 -19.85
C PHE A 260 63.06 32.12 -19.35
N GLU A 261 63.13 30.80 -19.20
CA GLU A 261 64.37 30.09 -18.86
C GLU A 261 65.43 30.28 -19.96
N GLU A 262 65.05 30.06 -21.21
CA GLU A 262 65.92 30.27 -22.37
C GLU A 262 66.40 31.74 -22.46
N GLN A 263 65.49 32.71 -22.28
CA GLN A 263 65.85 34.14 -22.24
C GLN A 263 66.79 34.48 -21.08
N ALA A 264 66.57 33.90 -19.90
CA ALA A 264 67.43 34.13 -18.75
C ALA A 264 68.84 33.58 -18.99
N ASP A 265 68.96 32.43 -19.63
CA ASP A 265 70.26 31.82 -19.95
C ASP A 265 71.02 32.63 -21.00
N LEU A 266 70.37 33.07 -22.07
CA LEU A 266 70.96 34.00 -23.05
C LEU A 266 71.45 35.30 -22.39
N GLN A 267 70.66 35.85 -21.45
CA GLN A 267 71.03 37.07 -20.75
C GLN A 267 72.22 36.85 -19.80
N LYS A 268 72.35 35.67 -19.18
CA LYS A 268 73.53 35.29 -18.39
C LYS A 268 74.78 35.19 -19.26
N GLU A 269 74.68 34.59 -20.45
CA GLU A 269 75.78 34.50 -21.41
C GLU A 269 76.24 35.91 -21.85
N GLN A 270 75.32 36.82 -22.15
CA GLN A 270 75.63 38.21 -22.48
C GLN A 270 76.36 38.93 -21.32
N ILE A 271 75.91 38.73 -20.08
CA ILE A 271 76.57 39.29 -18.90
C ILE A 271 77.99 38.74 -18.76
N ALA A 272 78.20 37.44 -18.99
CA ALA A 272 79.52 36.81 -18.92
C ALA A 272 80.46 37.38 -19.99
N PHE A 273 79.98 37.54 -21.22
CA PHE A 273 80.75 38.16 -22.31
C PHE A 273 81.15 39.60 -22.00
N ILE A 274 80.23 40.43 -21.49
CA ILE A 274 80.54 41.81 -21.08
C ILE A 274 81.57 41.79 -19.93
N ASP A 275 81.49 40.82 -19.02
CA ASP A 275 82.44 40.71 -17.91
C ASP A 275 83.87 40.41 -18.39
N ASP A 276 84.01 39.53 -19.38
CA ASP A 276 85.30 39.24 -20.00
C ASP A 276 85.84 40.45 -20.77
N GLN A 277 84.99 41.17 -21.52
CA GLN A 277 85.38 42.45 -22.14
C GLN A 277 85.83 43.49 -21.11
N ILE A 278 85.16 43.59 -19.97
CA ILE A 278 85.58 44.49 -18.88
C ILE A 278 86.98 44.11 -18.40
N LYS A 279 87.29 42.82 -18.20
CA LYS A 279 88.63 42.36 -17.78
C LYS A 279 89.70 42.73 -18.81
N ASP A 280 89.43 42.48 -20.10
CA ASP A 280 90.35 42.81 -21.19
C ASP A 280 90.63 44.32 -21.25
N PHE A 281 89.58 45.14 -21.23
CA PHE A 281 89.73 46.60 -21.26
C PHE A 281 90.35 47.17 -19.99
N GLN A 282 90.16 46.54 -18.82
CA GLN A 282 90.87 46.90 -17.59
C GLN A 282 92.37 46.67 -17.72
N SER A 283 92.80 45.54 -18.31
CA SER A 283 94.22 45.28 -18.56
C SER A 283 94.83 46.31 -19.51
N LEU A 284 94.11 46.70 -20.56
CA LEU A 284 94.52 47.75 -21.51
C LEU A 284 94.58 49.13 -20.84
N LEU A 285 93.68 49.42 -19.90
CA LEU A 285 93.64 50.68 -19.16
C LEU A 285 94.88 50.82 -18.25
N VAL A 286 95.28 49.73 -17.57
CA VAL A 286 96.52 49.69 -16.78
C VAL A 286 97.74 49.97 -17.65
N ASN A 287 97.75 49.45 -18.88
CA ASN A 287 98.81 49.69 -19.86
C ASN A 287 98.71 51.06 -20.57
N GLY A 288 97.69 51.88 -20.26
CA GLY A 288 97.49 53.21 -20.85
C GLY A 288 96.95 53.22 -22.29
N LEU A 289 96.50 52.07 -22.80
CA LEU A 289 96.08 51.88 -24.20
C LEU A 289 94.59 52.14 -24.45
N THR A 290 93.81 52.44 -23.42
CA THR A 290 92.38 52.79 -23.53
C THR A 290 91.97 53.84 -22.52
N LYS A 291 90.76 54.39 -22.68
CA LYS A 291 90.19 55.42 -21.80
C LYS A 291 89.36 54.79 -20.67
N LYS A 292 89.43 55.37 -19.46
CA LYS A 292 88.63 54.94 -18.30
C LYS A 292 87.11 54.98 -18.57
N SER A 293 86.65 55.89 -19.42
CA SER A 293 85.24 55.98 -19.81
C SER A 293 84.71 54.70 -20.43
N ALA A 294 85.50 54.03 -21.28
CA ALA A 294 85.09 52.80 -21.96
C ALA A 294 84.80 51.66 -20.96
N VAL A 295 85.62 51.52 -19.91
CA VAL A 295 85.38 50.53 -18.85
C VAL A 295 84.10 50.86 -18.05
N ILE A 296 83.85 52.15 -17.77
CA ILE A 296 82.63 52.58 -17.06
C ILE A 296 81.38 52.32 -17.90
N ASP A 297 81.46 52.55 -19.22
CA ASP A 297 80.34 52.31 -20.14
C ASP A 297 79.99 50.81 -20.19
N LEU A 298 80.99 49.92 -20.30
CA LEU A 298 80.78 48.46 -20.21
C LEU A 298 80.22 48.03 -18.84
N GLN A 299 80.70 48.62 -17.74
CA GLN A 299 80.15 48.35 -16.41
C GLN A 299 78.68 48.77 -16.29
N ARG A 300 78.30 49.91 -16.88
CA ARG A 300 76.90 50.36 -16.95
C ARG A 300 76.05 49.40 -17.78
N GLU A 301 76.58 48.93 -18.91
CA GLU A 301 75.94 47.94 -19.76
C GLU A 301 75.73 46.61 -19.01
N LYS A 302 76.75 46.10 -18.32
CA LYS A 302 76.62 44.93 -17.43
C LYS A 302 75.52 45.12 -16.38
N SER A 303 75.48 46.30 -15.74
CA SER A 303 74.47 46.61 -14.73
C SER A 303 73.06 46.64 -15.32
N LYS A 304 72.90 47.15 -16.54
CA LYS A 304 71.63 47.13 -17.28
C LYS A 304 71.22 45.69 -17.59
N SER A 305 72.13 44.90 -18.17
CA SER A 305 71.88 43.49 -18.49
C SER A 305 71.52 42.66 -17.27
N ARG A 306 72.14 42.92 -16.11
CA ARG A 306 71.81 42.28 -14.83
C ARG A 306 70.43 42.70 -14.29
N SER A 307 70.05 43.96 -14.46
CA SER A 307 68.68 44.42 -14.14
C SER A 307 67.65 43.69 -15.00
N ASP A 308 67.91 43.56 -16.31
CA ASP A 308 67.01 42.87 -17.23
C ASP A 308 66.88 41.38 -16.87
N LEU A 309 67.99 40.69 -16.54
CA LEU A 309 67.97 39.32 -16.01
C LEU A 309 67.12 39.21 -14.74
N SER A 310 67.23 40.18 -13.82
CA SER A 310 66.44 40.17 -12.58
C SER A 310 64.94 40.30 -12.84
N ARG A 311 64.54 41.03 -13.89
CA ARG A 311 63.13 41.12 -14.31
C ARG A 311 62.64 39.79 -14.88
N ILE A 312 63.39 39.20 -15.81
CA ILE A 312 63.07 37.88 -16.40
C ILE A 312 62.92 36.82 -15.30
N LEU A 313 63.85 36.77 -14.33
CA LEU A 313 63.77 35.83 -13.22
C LEU A 313 62.56 36.08 -12.29
N SER A 314 62.14 37.33 -12.13
CA SER A 314 60.95 37.68 -11.37
C SER A 314 59.67 37.23 -12.09
N ASP A 315 59.59 37.44 -13.40
CA ASP A 315 58.49 36.98 -14.24
C ASP A 315 58.43 35.44 -14.29
N LEU A 316 59.58 34.77 -14.44
CA LEU A 316 59.71 33.32 -14.34
C LEU A 316 59.19 32.77 -13.00
N SER A 317 59.57 33.40 -11.89
CA SER A 317 59.10 33.02 -10.55
C SER A 317 57.57 33.17 -10.43
N ARG A 318 57.02 34.27 -10.97
CA ARG A 318 55.59 34.51 -11.00
C ARG A 318 54.84 33.47 -11.84
N SER A 319 55.33 33.14 -13.04
CA SER A 319 54.73 32.11 -13.91
C SER A 319 54.83 30.71 -13.30
N ARG A 320 55.92 30.39 -12.58
CA ARG A 320 56.03 29.14 -11.82
C ARG A 320 55.01 29.06 -10.69
N SER A 321 54.78 30.16 -9.97
CA SER A 321 53.75 30.24 -8.93
C SER A 321 52.34 30.03 -9.49
N THR A 322 52.01 30.68 -10.60
CA THR A 322 50.69 30.53 -11.22
C THR A 322 50.48 29.12 -11.79
N LEU A 323 51.52 28.48 -12.32
CA LEU A 323 51.47 27.07 -12.73
C LEU A 323 51.22 26.16 -11.52
N ALA A 324 51.91 26.39 -10.40
CA ALA A 324 51.70 25.62 -9.18
C ALA A 324 50.25 25.75 -8.66
N GLU A 325 49.70 26.97 -8.65
CA GLU A 325 48.29 27.21 -8.30
C GLU A 325 47.32 26.52 -9.26
N ALA A 326 47.57 26.53 -10.57
CA ALA A 326 46.74 25.85 -11.56
C ALA A 326 46.74 24.33 -11.37
N ARG A 327 47.92 23.74 -11.07
CA ARG A 327 48.06 22.31 -10.76
C ARG A 327 47.37 21.92 -9.45
N LEU A 328 47.46 22.75 -8.41
CA LEU A 328 46.72 22.53 -7.17
C LEU A 328 45.22 22.54 -7.40
N LYS A 329 44.70 23.47 -8.22
CA LYS A 329 43.26 23.50 -8.59
C LYS A 329 42.82 22.26 -9.36
N LEU A 330 43.67 21.70 -10.23
CA LEU A 330 43.39 20.45 -10.92
C LEU A 330 43.25 19.28 -9.94
N ASP A 331 44.17 19.17 -8.98
CA ASP A 331 44.15 18.13 -7.96
C ASP A 331 42.96 18.29 -6.99
N GLU A 332 42.66 19.53 -6.57
CA GLU A 332 41.48 19.85 -5.75
C GLU A 332 40.17 19.49 -6.46
N LEU A 333 40.09 19.70 -7.78
CA LEU A 333 38.91 19.35 -8.57
C LEU A 333 38.70 17.82 -8.60
N ASP A 334 39.76 17.05 -8.82
CA ASP A 334 39.65 15.58 -8.82
C ASP A 334 39.34 15.03 -7.42
N THR A 335 40.06 15.46 -6.40
CA THR A 335 39.86 15.01 -5.01
C THR A 335 38.49 15.41 -4.48
N SER A 336 38.03 16.63 -4.74
CA SER A 336 36.68 17.08 -4.35
C SER A 336 35.58 16.34 -5.10
N TYR A 337 35.79 15.97 -6.37
CA TYR A 337 34.84 15.16 -7.11
C TYR A 337 34.76 13.72 -6.56
N ARG A 338 35.91 13.05 -6.38
CA ARG A 338 35.97 11.68 -5.84
C ARG A 338 35.39 11.60 -4.43
N SER A 339 35.69 12.57 -3.56
CA SER A 339 35.13 12.59 -2.20
C SER A 339 33.60 12.76 -2.20
N LYS A 340 33.05 13.62 -3.07
CA LYS A 340 31.59 13.75 -3.27
C LYS A 340 30.96 12.45 -3.75
N LEU A 341 31.54 11.81 -4.77
CA LEU A 341 31.05 10.52 -5.26
C LEU A 341 31.04 9.44 -4.18
N MET A 342 32.10 9.38 -3.36
CA MET A 342 32.17 8.41 -2.26
C MET A 342 31.13 8.68 -1.17
N ALA A 343 30.88 9.94 -0.83
CA ALA A 343 29.84 10.33 0.11
C ALA A 343 28.44 9.96 -0.42
N ASP A 344 28.14 10.32 -1.67
CA ASP A 344 26.88 9.99 -2.33
C ASP A 344 26.67 8.47 -2.45
N LEU A 345 27.74 7.72 -2.73
CA LEU A 345 27.70 6.26 -2.82
C LEU A 345 27.43 5.64 -1.45
N GLN A 346 28.04 6.17 -0.39
CA GLN A 346 27.80 5.70 0.98
C GLN A 346 26.34 5.96 1.40
N ASP A 347 25.81 7.15 1.14
CA ASP A 347 24.42 7.49 1.43
C ASP A 347 23.45 6.61 0.63
N THR A 348 23.74 6.36 -0.65
CA THR A 348 22.94 5.48 -1.51
C THR A 348 22.97 4.04 -1.01
N ARG A 349 24.11 3.54 -0.54
CA ARG A 349 24.25 2.20 0.07
C ARG A 349 23.45 2.08 1.36
N LEU A 350 23.45 3.10 2.20
CA LEU A 350 22.64 3.12 3.42
C LEU A 350 21.15 3.06 3.10
N ARG A 351 20.67 3.89 2.17
CA ARG A 351 19.26 3.87 1.72
C ARG A 351 18.85 2.55 1.08
N LEU A 352 19.76 1.91 0.32
CA LEU A 352 19.56 0.58 -0.21
C LEU A 352 19.40 -0.44 0.91
N ALA A 353 20.30 -0.46 1.89
CA ALA A 353 20.22 -1.38 3.02
C ALA A 353 18.92 -1.20 3.83
N GLU A 354 18.48 0.05 4.06
CA GLU A 354 17.19 0.35 4.68
C GLU A 354 16.03 -0.23 3.86
N SER A 355 16.05 -0.05 2.54
CA SER A 355 15.01 -0.56 1.65
C SER A 355 15.01 -2.09 1.57
N GLU A 356 16.18 -2.72 1.48
CA GLU A 356 16.38 -4.18 1.46
C GLU A 356 15.86 -4.83 2.75
N SER A 357 16.06 -4.19 3.90
CA SER A 357 15.53 -4.69 5.17
C SER A 357 14.00 -4.47 5.31
N GLY A 358 13.47 -3.37 4.77
CA GLY A 358 12.05 -3.01 4.90
C GLY A 358 11.11 -3.69 3.90
N LEU A 359 11.57 -3.96 2.68
CA LEU A 359 10.80 -4.62 1.62
C LEU A 359 10.18 -5.96 2.02
N PRO A 360 10.93 -6.94 2.58
CA PRO A 360 10.35 -8.23 2.94
C PRO A 360 9.27 -8.10 4.02
N LEU A 361 9.46 -7.19 4.99
CA LEU A 361 8.47 -6.93 6.04
C LEU A 361 7.17 -6.34 5.46
N VAL A 362 7.28 -5.38 4.54
CA VAL A 362 6.09 -4.79 3.89
C VAL A 362 5.41 -5.80 2.96
N ALA A 363 6.17 -6.64 2.26
CA ALA A 363 5.64 -7.72 1.45
C ALA A 363 4.87 -8.76 2.29
N GLU A 364 5.43 -9.15 3.43
CA GLU A 364 4.79 -10.08 4.37
C GLU A 364 3.51 -9.47 4.96
N THR A 365 3.56 -8.22 5.43
CA THR A 365 2.35 -7.54 5.94
C THR A 365 1.26 -7.38 4.89
N ARG A 366 1.63 -7.13 3.62
CA ARG A 366 0.69 -7.13 2.48
C ARG A 366 0.04 -8.50 2.31
N GLN A 367 0.83 -9.57 2.38
CA GLN A 367 0.32 -10.94 2.23
C GLN A 367 -0.64 -11.31 3.37
N LEU A 368 -0.28 -11.02 4.62
CA LEU A 368 -1.15 -11.24 5.78
C LEU A 368 -2.46 -10.44 5.69
N LYS A 369 -2.42 -9.21 5.17
CA LYS A 369 -3.63 -8.40 4.93
C LYS A 369 -4.48 -8.95 3.79
N LEU A 370 -3.85 -9.49 2.74
CA LEU A 370 -4.55 -10.15 1.63
C LEU A 370 -5.28 -11.42 2.09
N GLU A 371 -4.64 -12.23 2.93
CA GLU A 371 -5.23 -13.46 3.50
C GLU A 371 -6.43 -13.17 4.42
N ARG A 372 -6.40 -12.04 5.14
CA ARG A 372 -7.52 -11.58 5.99
C ARG A 372 -8.65 -10.92 5.21
N MET A 373 -8.44 -10.60 3.93
CA MET A 373 -9.43 -9.88 3.14
C MET A 373 -10.61 -10.81 2.83
N PRO A 374 -11.86 -10.46 3.21
CA PRO A 374 -13.03 -11.28 2.91
C PRO A 374 -13.17 -11.43 1.40
N GLY A 375 -13.27 -12.68 0.94
CA GLY A 375 -13.12 -13.12 -0.44
C GLY A 375 -13.77 -12.20 -1.47
N ALA A 376 -12.96 -11.39 -2.13
CA ALA A 376 -13.37 -10.35 -3.06
C ALA A 376 -13.26 -10.77 -4.54
N MET A 377 -13.38 -12.06 -4.86
CA MET A 377 -13.51 -12.52 -6.25
C MET A 377 -14.85 -13.24 -6.51
N ASP A 378 -15.42 -13.98 -5.53
CA ASP A 378 -16.65 -14.78 -5.76
C ASP A 378 -17.88 -14.39 -4.91
N SER A 379 -17.74 -13.57 -3.86
CA SER A 379 -18.85 -13.30 -2.91
C SER A 379 -19.84 -12.23 -3.36
N ALA A 380 -19.52 -11.45 -4.41
CA ALA A 380 -20.43 -10.41 -4.90
C ALA A 380 -21.69 -10.99 -5.58
N ASN A 381 -21.67 -12.28 -5.95
CA ASN A 381 -22.78 -12.96 -6.64
C ASN A 381 -23.13 -14.33 -6.03
N ALA A 382 -22.55 -14.70 -4.88
CA ALA A 382 -22.94 -15.91 -4.18
C ALA A 382 -24.40 -15.75 -3.68
N PRO A 383 -25.32 -16.68 -3.98
CA PRO A 383 -26.69 -16.57 -3.50
C PRO A 383 -26.67 -16.57 -1.98
N LEU A 384 -27.27 -15.53 -1.39
CA LEU A 384 -27.43 -15.43 0.05
C LEU A 384 -28.33 -16.57 0.53
N THR A 385 -27.79 -17.42 1.40
CA THR A 385 -28.55 -18.49 2.04
C THR A 385 -29.19 -17.94 3.31
N MET A 386 -30.51 -18.03 3.39
CA MET A 386 -31.28 -17.67 4.58
C MET A 386 -31.67 -18.95 5.29
N LYS A 387 -31.34 -19.07 6.58
CA LYS A 387 -31.66 -20.23 7.39
C LYS A 387 -32.49 -19.79 8.59
N ILE A 388 -33.63 -20.43 8.80
CA ILE A 388 -34.43 -20.25 10.02
C ILE A 388 -34.15 -21.41 10.94
N SER A 389 -33.85 -21.10 12.20
CA SER A 389 -33.81 -22.08 13.29
C SER A 389 -35.02 -21.86 14.20
N ARG A 390 -35.90 -22.86 14.29
CA ARG A 390 -37.15 -22.82 15.06
C ARG A 390 -37.10 -23.85 16.18
N TYR A 391 -37.57 -23.46 17.36
CA TYR A 391 -37.68 -24.36 18.50
C TYR A 391 -39.06 -25.04 18.52
N ARG A 392 -39.10 -26.38 18.36
CA ARG A 392 -40.32 -27.19 18.43
C ARG A 392 -40.11 -28.35 19.40
N ALA A 393 -41.01 -28.49 20.39
CA ALA A 393 -41.08 -29.65 21.28
C ALA A 393 -39.74 -30.14 21.90
N GLY A 394 -38.81 -29.22 22.20
CA GLY A 394 -37.50 -29.56 22.77
C GLY A 394 -36.35 -29.75 21.77
N ALA A 395 -36.62 -29.69 20.45
CA ALA A 395 -35.63 -29.78 19.38
C ALA A 395 -35.53 -28.48 18.56
N ILE A 396 -34.35 -28.20 18.01
CA ILE A 396 -34.12 -27.09 17.09
C ILE A 396 -34.19 -27.63 15.66
N ASP A 397 -35.26 -27.29 14.96
CA ASP A 397 -35.41 -27.59 13.53
C ASP A 397 -34.82 -26.43 12.74
N SER A 398 -33.94 -26.74 11.78
CA SER A 398 -33.25 -25.73 10.99
C SER A 398 -33.42 -26.02 9.51
N PHE A 399 -33.96 -25.06 8.75
CA PHE A 399 -34.29 -25.23 7.33
C PHE A 399 -33.95 -23.99 6.52
N GLU A 400 -33.76 -24.17 5.21
CA GLU A 400 -33.54 -23.07 4.28
C GLU A 400 -34.85 -22.31 4.04
N ALA A 401 -34.79 -20.99 4.20
CA ALA A 401 -35.94 -20.11 4.14
C ALA A 401 -35.96 -19.31 2.84
N GLN A 402 -37.16 -19.12 2.29
CA GLN A 402 -37.41 -18.22 1.17
C GLN A 402 -37.85 -16.86 1.71
N ALA A 403 -37.78 -15.82 0.86
CA ALA A 403 -38.18 -14.45 1.25
C ALA A 403 -39.63 -14.38 1.76
N THR A 404 -40.52 -15.23 1.24
CA THR A 404 -41.94 -15.30 1.60
C THR A 404 -42.25 -16.21 2.79
N THR A 405 -41.24 -16.90 3.36
CA THR A 405 -41.44 -17.79 4.50
C THR A 405 -41.87 -17.00 5.73
N VAL A 406 -42.90 -17.49 6.43
CA VAL A 406 -43.46 -16.84 7.64
C VAL A 406 -42.59 -17.17 8.86
N LEU A 407 -42.22 -16.13 9.60
CA LEU A 407 -41.48 -16.21 10.85
C LEU A 407 -42.44 -16.42 12.03
N TRP A 408 -41.94 -17.09 13.06
CA TRP A 408 -42.69 -17.39 14.28
C TRP A 408 -42.03 -16.73 15.51
N PRO A 409 -42.78 -16.51 16.59
CA PRO A 409 -42.24 -15.96 17.84
C PRO A 409 -41.10 -16.82 18.39
N GLY A 410 -39.91 -16.23 18.52
CA GLY A 410 -38.69 -16.90 19.00
C GLY A 410 -37.82 -17.53 17.91
N ASP A 411 -38.13 -17.35 16.61
CA ASP A 411 -37.27 -17.83 15.52
C ASP A 411 -35.92 -17.07 15.47
N ILE A 412 -34.86 -17.79 15.05
CA ILE A 412 -33.54 -17.20 14.74
C ILE A 412 -33.35 -17.23 13.23
N LEU A 413 -33.33 -16.05 12.62
CA LEU A 413 -33.04 -15.87 11.20
C LEU A 413 -31.52 -15.61 11.02
N GLN A 414 -30.85 -16.56 10.37
CA GLN A 414 -29.44 -16.43 10.01
C GLN A 414 -29.32 -16.10 8.52
N VAL A 415 -28.66 -14.97 8.23
CA VAL A 415 -28.48 -14.46 6.87
C VAL A 415 -26.99 -14.46 6.55
N GLY A 416 -26.55 -15.25 5.58
CA GLY A 416 -25.14 -15.33 5.22
C GLY A 416 -24.92 -15.53 3.72
N GLY A 417 -23.80 -15.02 3.22
CA GLY A 417 -23.20 -15.61 2.02
C GLY A 417 -22.68 -17.00 2.39
N ALA A 418 -22.68 -17.94 1.45
CA ALA A 418 -22.17 -19.29 1.67
C ALA A 418 -20.67 -19.29 2.04
N SER A 419 -20.34 -18.96 3.28
CA SER A 419 -19.05 -19.16 3.93
C SER A 419 -19.21 -18.88 5.42
N GLY A 420 -19.34 -19.95 6.20
CA GLY A 420 -19.57 -19.90 7.64
C GLY A 420 -19.83 -21.29 8.18
N ALA A 421 -18.82 -22.16 8.08
CA ALA A 421 -18.79 -23.40 8.86
C ALA A 421 -19.02 -23.06 10.34
N GLN A 422 -19.96 -23.77 10.95
CA GLN A 422 -20.24 -23.78 12.37
C GLN A 422 -18.93 -23.93 13.17
N PRO A 423 -18.67 -23.13 14.23
CA PRO A 423 -17.65 -23.54 15.20
C PRO A 423 -18.21 -24.74 15.96
N ALA A 424 -17.66 -25.93 15.67
CA ALA A 424 -17.88 -27.10 16.49
C ALA A 424 -17.32 -26.83 17.89
N SER A 425 -18.22 -26.76 18.87
CA SER A 425 -17.88 -26.83 20.28
C SER A 425 -17.43 -28.25 20.60
N GLY A 426 -16.15 -28.42 20.93
CA GLY A 426 -15.62 -29.70 21.38
C GLY A 426 -14.12 -29.64 21.65
N GLY A 427 -13.74 -29.77 22.92
CA GLY A 427 -12.38 -30.19 23.30
C GLY A 427 -11.41 -29.07 23.60
N ASN A 428 -11.39 -28.67 24.88
CA ASN A 428 -10.23 -28.10 25.52
C ASN A 428 -9.04 -29.07 25.33
N ASP A 429 -8.00 -28.65 24.60
CA ASP A 429 -6.64 -29.19 24.76
C ASP A 429 -5.65 -28.09 24.37
N LEU A 430 -5.42 -27.22 25.35
CA LEU A 430 -4.21 -26.41 25.42
C LEU A 430 -2.99 -27.33 25.45
N ARG A 431 -2.27 -27.43 24.33
CA ARG A 431 -0.83 -27.70 24.35
C ARG A 431 -0.08 -26.53 23.75
N LEU A 432 0.35 -25.64 24.64
CA LEU A 432 1.43 -24.70 24.41
C LEU A 432 2.71 -25.48 24.06
N PRO A 433 3.43 -25.15 22.98
CA PRO A 433 4.85 -25.49 22.90
C PRO A 433 5.61 -24.58 23.87
N ALA A 434 6.22 -25.18 24.89
CA ALA A 434 7.07 -24.47 25.83
C ALA A 434 8.31 -23.92 25.10
N ALA A 435 8.54 -22.61 25.22
CA ALA A 435 9.81 -21.99 24.85
C ALA A 435 10.78 -22.06 26.04
N GLY A 436 11.88 -22.80 25.84
CA GLY A 436 13.20 -22.46 26.34
C GLY A 436 13.66 -23.08 27.66
N THR A 437 14.75 -23.86 27.59
CA THR A 437 15.99 -23.63 28.36
C THR A 437 17.13 -24.46 27.75
N PRO A 438 18.40 -24.13 28.04
CA PRO A 438 19.48 -24.10 27.04
C PRO A 438 20.29 -25.40 26.91
N SER A 439 21.02 -25.47 25.79
CA SER A 439 22.24 -26.22 25.44
C SER A 439 22.84 -27.22 26.46
N PRO A 440 23.36 -28.34 25.94
CA PRO A 440 24.80 -28.55 26.07
C PRO A 440 25.47 -28.62 24.71
N ALA A 441 26.70 -28.11 24.68
CA ALA A 441 27.58 -28.04 23.54
C ALA A 441 27.78 -29.42 22.90
N GLU A 442 27.56 -29.48 21.59
CA GLU A 442 28.10 -30.55 20.77
C GLU A 442 29.59 -30.26 20.58
N GLU A 443 30.37 -31.01 21.33
CA GLU A 443 31.82 -31.02 21.38
C GLU A 443 32.40 -31.37 20.01
N PRO A 444 33.37 -30.60 19.47
CA PRO A 444 34.00 -30.93 18.21
C PRO A 444 34.89 -32.18 18.39
N ALA A 445 34.71 -33.15 17.51
CA ALA A 445 35.56 -34.33 17.40
C ALA A 445 37.06 -33.92 17.33
N PRO A 446 37.94 -34.72 17.96
CA PRO A 446 39.29 -34.29 18.32
C PRO A 446 40.18 -34.02 17.10
N ARG A 447 40.93 -32.93 17.20
CA ARG A 447 42.13 -32.65 16.39
C ARG A 447 43.04 -33.89 16.41
N ARG A 448 43.26 -34.49 15.24
CA ARG A 448 44.43 -35.33 15.01
C ARG A 448 45.65 -34.43 14.99
N GLU A 449 46.23 -34.20 16.17
CA GLU A 449 47.65 -33.89 16.28
C GLU A 449 48.42 -35.18 16.00
N SER A 450 48.78 -35.39 14.73
CA SER A 450 49.92 -36.24 14.39
C SER A 450 51.17 -35.35 14.34
N MET A 451 52.15 -35.74 15.14
CA MET A 451 53.49 -35.19 15.34
C MET A 451 54.18 -34.53 14.12
N PRO A 452 55.13 -33.62 14.39
CA PRO A 452 56.04 -33.10 13.37
C PRO A 452 57.01 -34.18 12.91
N ASP A 453 57.08 -34.38 11.61
CA ASP A 453 58.08 -35.23 10.96
C ASP A 453 59.43 -34.48 10.94
N ARG A 454 60.25 -34.72 11.96
CA ARG A 454 61.70 -34.50 11.89
C ARG A 454 62.33 -35.84 11.52
N LEU A 455 62.78 -35.99 10.27
CA LEU A 455 64.18 -36.26 9.90
C LEU A 455 64.29 -36.90 8.50
N SER A 456 65.27 -36.38 7.76
CA SER A 456 66.18 -37.08 6.84
C SER A 456 65.88 -37.12 5.34
N GLN A 457 66.74 -36.38 4.62
CA GLN A 457 67.51 -36.80 3.45
C GLN A 457 66.78 -36.93 2.10
N ARG A 458 66.97 -35.95 1.21
CA ARG A 458 68.09 -35.92 0.24
C ARG A 458 68.22 -34.56 -0.44
#